data_AF-A0A8C4PDL2-F1
#
_entry.id   AF-A0A8C4PDL2-F1
#
_cell.length_a   1.000
_cell.length_b   1.000
_cell.length_c   1.000
_cell.angle_alpha   90.00
_cell.angle_beta   90.00
_cell.angle_gamma   90.00
#
_symmetry.space_group_name_H-M   'P 1'
#
loop_
_entity.id
_entity.type
_entity.pdbx_description
1 polymer ?
#
loop_
_entity_poly.entity_id
_entity_poly.type
_entity_poly.pdbx_seq_one_letter_code
_entity_poly.pdbx_strand_id
1 'polypeptide(L)'
;MRCRGQTLGSCLHCQDVGKQDVGSIPFACASIVPLVRCIWLVFSSNSSLLWLSGNMAENPVSLRLPANVVKGSARASISILGDLMGMALQNLDHLVQMPHGCGEQNMVLFAPIVYVLQYLEKTRQLTPEIRERAVGLLHNGYQMQLLYRHRDGSYSVFGHQDGEGNTWLTAFVVKSFGQARKYIYIDDKNVQDALHWLEQNQLPTGCFATKGRLFHSSMKGGANDEISLGAYVAAALLELGQPLKVSTLPSSPALCLQQAVHNITNIYTEALLAYAFALSGDYETTQELLYKLEEQAIKSGGQIHWTPKPSSPASADFWPRTQSVDIELTAYVLLAYLSKPRVHAGDMTIAASIVAWLTQQQNAYGGFASTQDTVVALQALAKYAARTFSTSGQALVRVKSQRGFGKTFQITRQKRLLLQQAALTEVPGDFLVQVHGSSCVFAQVRYPVLAPVPAGLLGSGSRTQGMVVEGRRNQEGPSDSLIFFLSYVGSRVTSNMVIVEVSLLSGFILAPGSRMLVRSLESEKEEL
;
A
#
# COMPACT_ATOMS: atom_id res chain seq x y z
N MET A 1 -37.14 38.33 12.39
CA MET A 1 -36.18 38.78 13.42
C MET A 1 -34.77 38.35 12.99
N ARG A 2 -33.77 39.18 13.29
CA ARG A 2 -32.39 39.14 12.75
C ARG A 2 -31.66 37.80 12.95
N CYS A 3 -31.02 37.29 11.89
CA CYS A 3 -29.99 36.26 11.99
C CYS A 3 -28.66 36.88 12.46
N ARG A 4 -28.12 36.38 13.58
CA ARG A 4 -26.70 36.51 13.94
C ARG A 4 -26.11 35.11 13.99
N GLY A 5 -25.08 34.88 13.17
CA GLY A 5 -23.95 33.99 13.49
C GLY A 5 -24.14 32.48 13.33
N GLN A 6 -23.26 31.94 12.47
CA GLN A 6 -22.66 30.61 12.50
C GLN A 6 -23.42 29.40 11.92
N THR A 7 -22.62 28.58 11.22
CA THR A 7 -22.88 27.24 10.65
C THR A 7 -23.62 27.17 9.31
N LEU A 8 -22.84 26.93 8.23
CA LEU A 8 -23.31 26.26 7.03
C LEU A 8 -23.39 24.76 7.36
N GLY A 9 -24.51 24.38 7.95
CA GLY A 9 -24.91 23.02 8.26
C GLY A 9 -26.42 23.02 8.41
N SER A 10 -27.11 22.42 7.46
CA SER A 10 -28.52 21.98 7.59
C SER A 10 -29.48 22.98 8.25
N CYS A 11 -30.06 23.91 7.48
CA CYS A 11 -31.31 24.54 7.89
C CYS A 11 -32.47 23.53 7.71
N LEU A 12 -32.81 22.81 8.78
CA LEU A 12 -34.14 22.22 8.95
C LEU A 12 -34.98 23.26 9.69
N HIS A 13 -35.95 23.86 9.02
CA HIS A 13 -37.03 24.60 9.68
C HIS A 13 -38.36 24.10 9.10
N CYS A 14 -38.95 23.10 9.76
CA CYS A 14 -40.36 22.79 9.60
C CYS A 14 -41.10 23.61 10.64
N GLN A 15 -41.79 24.68 10.21
CA GLN A 15 -42.82 25.32 11.04
C GLN A 15 -44.11 24.54 10.88
N ASP A 16 -44.73 24.14 12.00
CA ASP A 16 -46.10 23.68 12.07
C ASP A 16 -47.03 24.76 11.50
N VAL A 17 -47.68 24.48 10.37
CA VAL A 17 -48.85 25.22 9.91
C VAL A 17 -50.05 24.34 10.22
N GLY A 18 -50.99 24.90 10.98
CA GLY A 18 -52.11 24.19 11.61
C GLY A 18 -52.95 23.32 10.66
N LYS A 19 -53.55 22.30 11.27
CA LYS A 19 -54.50 21.37 10.68
C LYS A 19 -55.60 22.07 9.88
N GLN A 20 -55.73 21.71 8.61
CA GLN A 20 -57.02 21.61 7.93
C GLN A 20 -56.95 20.51 6.85
N ASP A 21 -57.97 19.64 6.87
CA ASP A 21 -58.10 18.41 6.11
C ASP A 21 -58.12 18.62 4.59
N VAL A 22 -57.04 18.30 3.87
CA VAL A 22 -57.07 17.84 2.47
C VAL A 22 -55.80 17.02 2.16
N GLY A 23 -55.95 15.73 1.86
CA GLY A 23 -54.96 14.89 1.15
C GLY A 23 -53.62 14.65 1.85
N SER A 24 -53.32 13.39 2.19
CA SER A 24 -52.00 12.97 2.66
C SER A 24 -50.95 13.16 1.55
N ILE A 25 -50.22 14.28 1.57
CA ILE A 25 -49.05 14.54 0.73
C ILE A 25 -47.87 13.74 1.31
N PRO A 26 -47.27 12.77 0.60
CA PRO A 26 -46.07 12.10 1.08
C PRO A 26 -44.89 13.08 1.04
N PHE A 27 -44.32 13.37 2.21
CA PHE A 27 -43.08 14.13 2.32
C PHE A 27 -41.89 13.20 2.05
N ALA A 28 -41.14 13.47 1.00
CA ALA A 28 -39.86 12.81 0.72
C ALA A 28 -38.71 13.75 1.09
N CYS A 29 -37.94 13.41 2.12
CA CYS A 29 -36.67 14.06 2.41
C CYS A 29 -35.55 13.39 1.61
N ALA A 30 -35.04 14.08 0.59
CA ALA A 30 -33.82 13.68 -0.12
C ALA A 30 -32.64 14.51 0.40
N SER A 31 -31.56 13.84 0.81
CA SER A 31 -30.29 14.51 1.11
C SER A 31 -29.58 14.83 -0.20
N ILE A 32 -29.37 16.13 -0.46
CA ILE A 32 -28.56 16.58 -1.60
C ILE A 32 -27.13 16.82 -1.09
N VAL A 33 -26.15 16.20 -1.73
CA VAL A 33 -24.72 16.47 -1.47
C VAL A 33 -24.23 17.45 -2.53
N PRO A 34 -24.10 18.76 -2.23
CA PRO A 34 -23.55 19.71 -3.18
C PRO A 34 -22.04 19.50 -3.31
N LEU A 35 -21.56 19.13 -4.50
CA LEU A 35 -20.14 19.15 -4.85
C LEU A 35 -19.82 20.46 -5.59
N VAL A 36 -18.80 21.18 -5.12
CA VAL A 36 -18.30 22.39 -5.79
C VAL A 36 -17.38 22.00 -6.96
N ARG A 37 -17.38 22.78 -8.04
CA ARG A 37 -16.68 22.50 -9.31
C ARG A 37 -15.19 22.14 -9.14
N CYS A 38 -14.75 21.07 -9.82
CA CYS A 38 -13.34 20.71 -10.06
C CYS A 38 -12.45 20.74 -8.82
N ILE A 39 -12.68 19.81 -7.89
CA ILE A 39 -12.00 19.71 -6.60
C ILE A 39 -11.29 18.37 -6.47
N TRP A 40 -10.04 18.38 -5.99
CA TRP A 40 -9.34 17.22 -5.48
C TRP A 40 -9.59 17.05 -3.99
N LEU A 41 -9.85 15.82 -3.58
CA LEU A 41 -9.75 15.43 -2.19
C LEU A 41 -8.29 15.09 -1.90
N VAL A 42 -7.60 15.97 -1.18
CA VAL A 42 -6.22 15.74 -0.74
C VAL A 42 -6.28 15.16 0.66
N PHE A 43 -5.75 13.95 0.81
CA PHE A 43 -5.57 13.32 2.11
C PHE A 43 -4.13 13.53 2.58
N SER A 44 -4.00 14.05 3.81
CA SER A 44 -2.78 13.88 4.58
C SER A 44 -3.04 12.92 5.74
N SER A 45 -2.12 11.99 5.95
CA SER A 45 -2.08 11.13 7.13
C SER A 45 -0.72 11.25 7.79
N ASN A 46 -0.70 11.53 9.09
CA ASN A 46 0.51 11.49 9.90
C ASN A 46 0.34 10.40 10.95
N SER A 47 1.12 9.33 10.81
CA SER A 47 1.09 8.18 11.69
C SER A 47 2.31 8.24 12.63
N SER A 48 2.14 7.82 13.87
CA SER A 48 3.21 7.78 14.86
C SER A 48 3.08 6.56 15.76
N LEU A 49 4.21 5.94 16.05
CA LEU A 49 4.30 4.84 17.00
C LEU A 49 4.92 5.36 18.28
N LEU A 50 4.14 5.36 19.36
CA LEU A 50 4.54 5.93 20.64
C LEU A 50 4.92 4.79 21.58
N TRP A 51 6.22 4.65 21.80
CA TRP A 51 6.81 3.77 22.80
C TRP A 51 7.15 4.58 24.04
N LEU A 52 6.95 3.97 25.20
CA LEU A 52 7.27 4.60 26.47
C LEU A 52 8.73 4.32 26.82
N SER A 53 9.59 5.32 26.63
CA SER A 53 10.91 5.39 27.24
C SER A 53 10.78 6.03 28.63
N GLY A 54 10.10 5.37 29.58
CA GLY A 54 9.79 5.91 30.90
C GLY A 54 8.29 5.94 31.22
N ASN A 55 7.83 6.97 31.96
CA ASN A 55 6.43 7.06 32.42
C ASN A 55 5.46 7.75 31.43
N MET A 56 5.98 8.45 30.42
CA MET A 56 5.19 9.24 29.47
C MET A 56 5.93 9.42 28.14
N ALA A 57 5.19 9.42 27.03
CA ALA A 57 5.66 9.79 25.70
C ALA A 57 4.75 10.86 25.11
N GLU A 58 5.32 11.82 24.38
CA GLU A 58 4.58 12.94 23.81
C GLU A 58 4.87 13.06 22.31
N ASN A 59 3.83 13.39 21.54
CA ASN A 59 3.96 13.69 20.12
C ASN A 59 3.17 14.96 19.77
N PRO A 60 3.84 16.07 19.40
CA PRO A 60 3.16 17.25 18.91
C PRO A 60 2.67 17.03 17.47
N VAL A 61 1.41 17.39 17.22
CA VAL A 61 0.78 17.32 15.89
C VAL A 61 0.33 18.71 15.48
N SER A 62 0.92 19.23 14.41
CA SER A 62 0.56 20.53 13.83
C SER A 62 -0.27 20.35 12.56
N LEU A 63 -1.52 20.85 12.56
CA LEU A 63 -2.41 20.81 11.41
C LEU A 63 -2.40 22.16 10.70
N ARG A 64 -1.73 22.23 9.56
CA ARG A 64 -1.66 23.41 8.70
C ARG A 64 -2.50 23.23 7.43
N LEU A 65 -3.03 24.33 6.90
CA LEU A 65 -3.82 24.35 5.67
C LEU A 65 -3.00 24.91 4.51
N PRO A 66 -2.99 24.24 3.34
CA PRO A 66 -2.54 24.87 2.11
C PRO A 66 -3.34 26.14 1.78
N ALA A 67 -2.70 27.12 1.13
CA ALA A 67 -3.31 28.42 0.83
C ALA A 67 -4.54 28.33 -0.09
N ASN A 68 -4.64 27.30 -0.93
CA ASN A 68 -5.67 27.10 -1.93
C ASN A 68 -6.86 26.24 -1.46
N VAL A 69 -6.95 25.83 -0.19
CA VAL A 69 -8.05 24.96 0.28
C VAL A 69 -9.41 25.64 0.21
N VAL A 70 -10.44 24.90 -0.21
CA VAL A 70 -11.83 25.34 -0.21
C VAL A 70 -12.28 25.62 1.23
N LYS A 71 -12.75 26.85 1.49
CA LYS A 71 -13.15 27.29 2.84
C LYS A 71 -14.21 26.35 3.44
N GLY A 72 -14.00 25.95 4.70
CA GLY A 72 -14.93 25.08 5.43
C GLY A 72 -14.85 23.58 5.07
N SER A 73 -14.02 23.20 4.09
CA SER A 73 -13.86 21.79 3.69
C SER A 73 -12.97 20.96 4.60
N ALA A 74 -12.10 21.61 5.37
CA ALA A 74 -11.14 20.92 6.22
C ALA A 74 -11.86 20.07 7.28
N ARG A 75 -11.48 18.80 7.35
CA ARG A 75 -11.90 17.87 8.39
C ARG A 75 -10.67 17.17 8.91
N ALA A 76 -10.58 16.99 10.23
CA ALA A 76 -9.48 16.27 10.86
C ALA A 76 -10.03 15.28 11.86
N SER A 77 -9.38 14.12 11.96
CA SER A 77 -9.68 13.13 12.98
C SER A 77 -8.41 12.44 13.43
N ILE A 78 -8.37 12.04 14.69
CA ILE A 78 -7.31 11.20 15.24
C ILE A 78 -7.84 9.81 15.50
N SER A 79 -7.07 8.81 15.09
CA SER A 79 -7.31 7.39 15.26
C SER A 79 -6.24 6.82 16.19
N ILE A 80 -6.65 6.13 17.25
CA ILE A 80 -5.79 5.55 18.27
C ILE A 80 -6.04 4.03 18.31
N LEU A 81 -4.94 3.27 18.31
CA LEU A 81 -4.91 1.81 18.37
C LEU A 81 -3.80 1.33 19.31
N GLY A 82 -4.01 0.17 19.93
CA GLY A 82 -2.98 -0.51 20.74
C GLY A 82 -2.13 -1.50 19.94
N ASP A 83 -2.31 -1.54 18.63
CA ASP A 83 -1.75 -2.56 17.76
C ASP A 83 -1.21 -1.95 16.47
N LEU A 84 0.03 -2.30 16.10
CA LEU A 84 0.70 -1.83 14.89
C LEU A 84 -0.03 -2.27 13.61
N MET A 85 -0.64 -3.46 13.61
CA MET A 85 -1.40 -3.99 12.48
C MET A 85 -2.89 -3.58 12.53
N GLY A 86 -3.30 -2.84 13.56
CA GLY A 86 -4.70 -2.51 13.82
C GLY A 86 -5.39 -1.76 12.68
N MET A 87 -4.70 -0.82 12.01
CA MET A 87 -5.30 -0.10 10.88
C MET A 87 -5.55 -1.01 9.68
N ALA A 88 -4.57 -1.87 9.36
CA ALA A 88 -4.69 -2.82 8.26
C ALA A 88 -5.81 -3.83 8.51
N LEU A 89 -5.97 -4.28 9.76
CA LEU A 89 -7.05 -5.17 10.20
C LEU A 89 -8.46 -4.59 9.99
N GLN A 90 -8.63 -3.29 10.21
CA GLN A 90 -9.94 -2.65 10.01
C GLN A 90 -10.31 -2.56 8.52
N ASN A 91 -9.31 -2.39 7.65
CA ASN A 91 -9.48 -2.08 6.24
C ASN A 91 -8.89 -3.16 5.30
N LEU A 92 -9.01 -4.44 5.63
CA LEU A 92 -8.43 -5.55 4.85
C LEU A 92 -8.78 -5.53 3.36
N ASP A 93 -9.96 -5.01 3.02
CA ASP A 93 -10.52 -4.86 1.68
C ASP A 93 -10.16 -3.53 0.98
N HIS A 94 -9.54 -2.59 1.70
CA HIS A 94 -9.27 -1.22 1.25
C HIS A 94 -7.84 -0.73 1.56
N LEU A 95 -6.87 -1.65 1.68
CA LEU A 95 -5.48 -1.31 2.00
C LEU A 95 -4.83 -0.40 0.92
N VAL A 96 -5.24 -0.55 -0.34
CA VAL A 96 -4.73 0.21 -1.49
C VAL A 96 -5.87 0.93 -2.20
N GLN A 97 -5.69 2.23 -2.45
CA GLN A 97 -6.71 3.11 -3.05
C GLN A 97 -6.75 3.10 -4.59
N MET A 98 -5.86 2.37 -5.26
CA MET A 98 -5.85 2.29 -6.72
C MET A 98 -6.95 1.37 -7.24
N PRO A 99 -7.52 1.62 -8.44
CA PRO A 99 -8.46 0.69 -9.08
C PRO A 99 -7.85 -0.70 -9.27
N HIS A 100 -8.65 -1.74 -9.00
CA HIS A 100 -8.24 -3.15 -9.05
C HIS A 100 -8.95 -3.89 -10.20
N GLY A 101 -8.25 -4.81 -10.85
CA GLY A 101 -8.84 -5.65 -11.90
C GLY A 101 -7.86 -6.57 -12.65
N CYS A 102 -6.55 -6.48 -12.38
CA CYS A 102 -5.56 -7.39 -12.95
C CYS A 102 -5.02 -8.39 -11.90
N GLY A 103 -4.36 -9.45 -12.37
CA GLY A 103 -3.84 -10.52 -11.51
C GLY A 103 -2.81 -10.06 -10.49
N GLU A 104 -2.06 -8.98 -10.75
CA GLU A 104 -1.15 -8.38 -9.76
C GLU A 104 -1.93 -7.70 -8.63
N GLN A 105 -2.93 -6.89 -8.98
CA GLN A 105 -3.73 -6.12 -8.02
C GLN A 105 -4.59 -7.02 -7.14
N ASN A 106 -5.13 -8.12 -7.68
CA ASN A 106 -5.85 -9.10 -6.87
C ASN A 106 -4.94 -9.69 -5.77
N MET A 107 -3.68 -9.96 -6.08
CA MET A 107 -2.73 -10.48 -5.09
C MET A 107 -2.37 -9.49 -3.98
N VAL A 108 -2.54 -8.20 -4.22
CA VAL A 108 -2.32 -7.14 -3.21
C VAL A 108 -3.41 -7.12 -2.16
N LEU A 109 -4.61 -7.57 -2.50
CA LEU A 109 -5.67 -7.80 -1.52
C LEU A 109 -5.52 -9.16 -0.86
N PHE A 110 -5.10 -10.18 -1.61
CA PHE A 110 -4.96 -11.54 -1.10
C PHE A 110 -3.81 -11.72 -0.09
N ALA A 111 -2.57 -11.33 -0.46
CA ALA A 111 -1.38 -11.65 0.33
C ALA A 111 -1.36 -10.99 1.73
N PRO A 112 -1.71 -9.70 1.90
CA PRO A 112 -1.73 -9.09 3.22
C PRO A 112 -2.68 -9.76 4.20
N ILE A 113 -3.81 -10.28 3.73
CA ILE A 113 -4.77 -11.01 4.58
C ILE A 113 -4.11 -12.25 5.18
N VAL A 114 -3.31 -12.96 4.40
CA VAL A 114 -2.53 -14.12 4.89
C VAL A 114 -1.56 -13.71 6.00
N TYR A 115 -0.81 -12.61 5.82
CA TYR A 115 0.13 -12.13 6.83
C TYR A 115 -0.57 -11.65 8.10
N VAL A 116 -1.72 -11.01 7.96
CA VAL A 116 -2.56 -10.59 9.10
C VAL A 116 -3.07 -11.80 9.88
N LEU A 117 -3.54 -12.86 9.21
CA LEU A 117 -3.95 -14.10 9.87
C LEU A 117 -2.79 -14.77 10.60
N GLN A 118 -1.61 -14.86 9.97
CA GLN A 118 -0.40 -15.39 10.61
C GLN A 118 -0.01 -14.60 11.86
N TYR A 119 -0.10 -13.27 11.79
CA TYR A 119 0.16 -12.38 12.93
C TYR A 119 -0.82 -12.63 14.08
N LEU A 120 -2.13 -12.60 13.79
CA LEU A 120 -3.16 -12.79 14.81
C LEU A 120 -3.10 -14.17 15.45
N GLU A 121 -2.80 -15.20 14.67
CA GLU A 121 -2.64 -16.55 15.19
C GLU A 121 -1.41 -16.66 16.10
N LYS A 122 -0.25 -16.13 15.68
CA LYS A 122 0.98 -16.11 16.51
C LYS A 122 0.80 -15.33 17.81
N THR A 123 0.05 -14.23 17.77
CA THR A 123 -0.24 -13.40 18.95
C THR A 123 -1.43 -13.89 19.77
N ARG A 124 -2.13 -14.95 19.32
CA ARG A 124 -3.35 -15.50 19.94
C ARG A 124 -4.47 -14.46 20.08
N GLN A 125 -4.61 -13.60 19.07
CA GLN A 125 -5.63 -12.55 18.96
C GLN A 125 -6.66 -12.83 17.86
N LEU A 126 -6.56 -13.97 17.16
CA LEU A 126 -7.49 -14.35 16.09
C LEU A 126 -8.85 -14.76 16.68
N THR A 127 -9.87 -13.92 16.48
CA THR A 127 -11.26 -14.24 16.85
C THR A 127 -11.98 -14.96 15.70
N PRO A 128 -13.06 -15.71 15.98
CA PRO A 128 -13.87 -16.36 14.94
C PRO A 128 -14.39 -15.37 13.89
N GLU A 129 -14.82 -14.18 14.31
CA GLU A 129 -15.41 -13.16 13.42
C GLU A 129 -14.35 -12.60 12.45
N ILE A 130 -13.14 -12.32 12.95
CA ILE A 130 -12.03 -11.86 12.10
C ILE A 130 -11.63 -12.97 11.13
N ARG A 131 -11.58 -14.22 11.62
CA ARG A 131 -11.23 -15.38 10.80
C ARG A 131 -12.22 -15.58 9.67
N GLU A 132 -13.52 -15.53 9.94
CA GLU A 132 -14.57 -15.71 8.94
C GLU A 132 -14.51 -14.63 7.85
N ARG A 133 -14.39 -13.35 8.24
CA ARG A 133 -14.23 -12.24 7.29
C ARG A 133 -13.00 -12.43 6.41
N ALA A 134 -11.85 -12.75 7.01
CA ALA A 134 -10.59 -12.96 6.28
C ALA A 134 -10.66 -14.17 5.33
N VAL A 135 -11.23 -15.29 5.78
CA VAL A 135 -11.42 -16.50 4.95
C VAL A 135 -12.33 -16.22 3.76
N GLY A 136 -13.42 -15.47 3.95
CA GLY A 136 -14.30 -15.06 2.84
C GLY A 136 -13.57 -14.25 1.77
N LEU A 137 -12.73 -13.29 2.17
CA LEU A 137 -11.89 -12.52 1.26
C LEU A 137 -10.83 -13.38 0.56
N LEU A 138 -10.20 -14.32 1.27
CA LEU A 138 -9.23 -15.24 0.67
C LEU A 138 -9.87 -16.17 -0.36
N HIS A 139 -11.08 -16.69 -0.10
CA HIS A 139 -11.79 -17.51 -1.08
C HIS A 139 -12.09 -16.74 -2.37
N ASN A 140 -12.57 -15.51 -2.25
CA ASN A 140 -12.81 -14.64 -3.41
C ASN A 140 -11.50 -14.38 -4.17
N GLY A 141 -10.46 -13.93 -3.47
CA GLY A 141 -9.17 -13.63 -4.08
C GLY A 141 -8.52 -14.85 -4.75
N TYR A 142 -8.64 -16.05 -4.17
CA TYR A 142 -8.17 -17.28 -4.80
C TYR A 142 -8.91 -17.57 -6.11
N GLN A 143 -10.25 -17.56 -6.10
CA GLN A 143 -11.06 -17.82 -7.30
C GLN A 143 -10.80 -16.79 -8.40
N MET A 144 -10.69 -15.51 -8.05
CA MET A 144 -10.35 -14.45 -8.98
C MET A 144 -8.94 -14.63 -9.56
N GLN A 145 -7.97 -15.06 -8.76
CA GLN A 145 -6.60 -15.24 -9.24
C GLN A 145 -6.48 -16.36 -10.29
N LEU A 146 -7.32 -17.39 -10.21
CA LEU A 146 -7.34 -18.50 -11.17
C LEU A 146 -7.74 -18.05 -12.58
N LEU A 147 -8.45 -16.92 -12.73
CA LEU A 147 -8.77 -16.34 -14.04
C LEU A 147 -7.52 -15.85 -14.80
N TYR A 148 -6.41 -15.63 -14.09
CA TYR A 148 -5.15 -15.18 -14.65
C TYR A 148 -4.12 -16.30 -14.82
N ARG A 149 -4.54 -17.56 -14.61
CA ARG A 149 -3.71 -18.75 -14.76
C ARG A 149 -3.67 -19.21 -16.23
N HIS A 150 -2.49 -19.55 -16.72
CA HIS A 150 -2.26 -20.15 -18.03
C HIS A 150 -2.39 -21.67 -17.99
N ARG A 151 -2.45 -22.30 -19.18
CA ARG A 151 -2.55 -23.77 -19.29
C ARG A 151 -1.30 -24.48 -18.79
N ASP A 152 -0.14 -23.84 -18.90
CA ASP A 152 1.16 -24.33 -18.45
C ASP A 152 1.39 -24.18 -16.93
N GLY A 153 0.41 -23.62 -16.19
CA GLY A 153 0.48 -23.40 -14.75
C GLY A 153 0.99 -22.02 -14.33
N SER A 154 1.52 -21.23 -15.26
CA SER A 154 2.00 -19.87 -14.97
C SER A 154 0.87 -18.87 -14.74
N TYR A 155 1.19 -17.71 -14.18
CA TYR A 155 0.26 -16.60 -13.99
C TYR A 155 0.76 -15.35 -14.70
N SER A 156 -0.14 -14.56 -15.27
CA SER A 156 0.18 -13.27 -15.89
C SER A 156 -0.78 -12.17 -15.44
N VAL A 157 -0.55 -10.93 -15.85
CA VAL A 157 -1.30 -9.78 -15.33
C VAL A 157 -2.72 -9.73 -15.89
N PHE A 158 -2.90 -10.12 -17.16
CA PHE A 158 -4.19 -10.14 -17.84
C PHE A 158 -4.60 -11.56 -18.28
N GLY A 159 -3.97 -12.59 -17.70
CA GLY A 159 -4.28 -13.99 -17.99
C GLY A 159 -4.06 -14.34 -19.46
N HIS A 160 -5.02 -15.02 -20.08
CA HIS A 160 -4.93 -15.45 -21.49
C HIS A 160 -4.82 -14.32 -22.52
N GLN A 161 -5.06 -13.05 -22.13
CA GLN A 161 -4.79 -11.91 -23.00
C GLN A 161 -3.28 -11.67 -23.17
N ASP A 162 -2.48 -12.09 -22.19
CA ASP A 162 -1.02 -12.11 -22.32
C ASP A 162 -0.63 -13.39 -23.09
N GLY A 163 0.35 -13.26 -24.00
CA GLY A 163 0.85 -14.41 -24.78
C GLY A 163 1.70 -15.40 -23.98
N GLU A 164 2.18 -15.01 -22.79
CA GLU A 164 3.03 -15.84 -21.92
C GLU A 164 2.83 -15.49 -20.43
N GLY A 165 3.26 -16.41 -19.56
CA GLY A 165 3.32 -16.23 -18.11
C GLY A 165 4.35 -15.20 -17.67
N ASN A 166 4.17 -14.66 -16.45
CA ASN A 166 5.10 -13.74 -15.83
C ASN A 166 5.85 -14.42 -14.68
N THR A 167 7.19 -14.46 -14.73
CA THR A 167 8.02 -15.16 -13.72
C THR A 167 7.82 -14.62 -12.32
N TRP A 168 7.85 -13.30 -12.18
CA TRP A 168 7.70 -12.64 -10.88
C TRP A 168 6.30 -12.89 -10.28
N LEU A 169 5.25 -12.68 -11.07
CA LEU A 169 3.87 -12.86 -10.61
C LEU A 169 3.60 -14.32 -10.26
N THR A 170 4.10 -15.26 -11.07
CA THR A 170 3.96 -16.70 -10.79
C THR A 170 4.60 -17.06 -9.45
N ALA A 171 5.82 -16.59 -9.18
CA ALA A 171 6.47 -16.78 -7.88
C ALA A 171 5.69 -16.12 -6.73
N PHE A 172 5.16 -14.91 -6.94
CA PHE A 172 4.36 -14.21 -5.94
C PHE A 172 3.06 -14.95 -5.59
N VAL A 173 2.36 -15.47 -6.60
CA VAL A 173 1.13 -16.25 -6.45
C VAL A 173 1.42 -17.55 -5.69
N VAL A 174 2.42 -18.32 -6.14
CA VAL A 174 2.79 -19.60 -5.53
C VAL A 174 3.17 -19.45 -4.06
N LYS A 175 3.98 -18.45 -3.73
CA LYS A 175 4.34 -18.08 -2.36
C LYS A 175 3.10 -17.82 -1.51
N SER A 176 2.21 -16.97 -1.99
CA SER A 176 1.02 -16.52 -1.26
C SER A 176 0.01 -17.65 -1.10
N PHE A 177 -0.24 -18.44 -2.14
CA PHE A 177 -1.13 -19.60 -2.12
C PHE A 177 -0.64 -20.65 -1.14
N GLY A 178 0.66 -20.95 -1.17
CA GLY A 178 1.25 -21.91 -0.24
C GLY A 178 1.09 -21.49 1.23
N GLN A 179 1.25 -20.21 1.53
CA GLN A 179 0.99 -19.68 2.88
C GLN A 179 -0.50 -19.66 3.24
N ALA A 180 -1.38 -19.47 2.26
CA ALA A 180 -2.84 -19.46 2.44
C ALA A 180 -3.44 -20.85 2.69
N ARG A 181 -2.75 -21.95 2.29
CA ARG A 181 -3.18 -23.35 2.53
C ARG A 181 -3.56 -23.64 3.98
N LYS A 182 -2.99 -22.91 4.94
CA LYS A 182 -3.32 -23.06 6.36
C LYS A 182 -4.74 -22.61 6.71
N TYR A 183 -5.32 -21.72 5.91
CA TYR A 183 -6.59 -21.04 6.22
C TYR A 183 -7.72 -21.40 5.26
N ILE A 184 -7.41 -21.64 3.99
CA ILE A 184 -8.38 -22.02 2.96
C ILE A 184 -7.88 -23.22 2.15
N TYR A 185 -8.81 -23.93 1.51
CA TYR A 185 -8.46 -24.94 0.53
C TYR A 185 -7.85 -24.28 -0.71
N ILE A 186 -6.66 -24.74 -1.07
CA ILE A 186 -5.95 -24.41 -2.31
C ILE A 186 -5.68 -25.72 -3.01
N ASP A 187 -5.98 -25.82 -4.30
CA ASP A 187 -5.67 -27.01 -5.08
C ASP A 187 -4.15 -27.13 -5.23
N ASP A 188 -3.59 -28.23 -4.72
CA ASP A 188 -2.16 -28.47 -4.77
C ASP A 188 -1.62 -28.55 -6.19
N LYS A 189 -2.43 -28.98 -7.15
CA LYS A 189 -2.06 -29.00 -8.56
C LYS A 189 -1.72 -27.60 -9.07
N ASN A 190 -2.48 -26.57 -8.66
CA ASN A 190 -2.22 -25.20 -9.08
C ASN A 190 -0.87 -24.67 -8.58
N VAL A 191 -0.44 -25.12 -7.40
CA VAL A 191 0.86 -24.75 -6.83
C VAL A 191 1.99 -25.54 -7.47
N GLN A 192 1.80 -26.86 -7.67
CA GLN A 192 2.83 -27.72 -8.28
C GLN A 192 3.07 -27.38 -9.75
N ASP A 193 2.02 -27.14 -10.54
CA ASP A 193 2.16 -26.76 -11.95
C ASP A 193 2.95 -25.45 -12.09
N ALA A 194 2.67 -24.47 -11.22
CA ALA A 194 3.36 -23.18 -11.22
C ALA A 194 4.83 -23.30 -10.73
N LEU A 195 5.10 -24.15 -9.73
CA LEU A 195 6.48 -24.47 -9.32
C LEU A 195 7.26 -25.15 -10.45
N HIS A 196 6.65 -26.12 -11.12
CA HIS A 196 7.26 -26.82 -12.24
C HIS A 196 7.56 -25.86 -13.40
N TRP A 197 6.65 -24.93 -13.69
CA TRP A 197 6.88 -23.89 -14.69
C TRP A 197 8.04 -22.96 -14.31
N LEU A 198 8.19 -22.58 -13.04
CA LEU A 198 9.34 -21.79 -12.57
C LEU A 198 10.66 -22.58 -12.72
N GLU A 199 10.67 -23.87 -12.38
CA GLU A 199 11.83 -24.75 -12.57
C GLU A 199 12.22 -24.87 -14.06
N GLN A 200 11.24 -25.00 -14.97
CA GLN A 200 11.48 -25.05 -16.42
C GLN A 200 12.05 -23.75 -16.99
N ASN A 201 11.81 -22.61 -16.32
CA ASN A 201 12.31 -21.30 -16.72
C ASN A 201 13.60 -20.90 -15.97
N GLN A 202 14.29 -21.85 -15.36
CA GLN A 202 15.61 -21.64 -14.78
C GLN A 202 16.69 -21.62 -15.89
N LEU A 203 17.59 -20.65 -15.81
CA LEU A 203 18.72 -20.49 -16.73
C LEU A 203 19.85 -21.48 -16.39
N PRO A 204 20.76 -21.79 -17.34
CA PRO A 204 21.94 -22.62 -17.08
C PRO A 204 22.85 -22.06 -15.98
N THR A 205 22.83 -20.74 -15.75
CA THR A 205 23.54 -20.07 -14.65
C THR A 205 22.96 -20.40 -13.28
N GLY A 206 21.76 -20.98 -13.22
CA GLY A 206 21.00 -21.24 -12.00
C GLY A 206 20.01 -20.14 -11.63
N CYS A 207 20.12 -18.93 -12.21
CA CYS A 207 19.12 -17.87 -12.03
C CYS A 207 17.82 -18.15 -12.81
N PHE A 208 16.83 -17.27 -12.71
CA PHE A 208 15.54 -17.42 -13.38
C PHE A 208 15.41 -16.47 -14.57
N ALA A 209 14.84 -16.96 -15.67
CA ALA A 209 14.58 -16.16 -16.85
C ALA A 209 13.45 -15.16 -16.59
N THR A 210 13.64 -13.91 -17.02
CA THR A 210 12.58 -12.89 -17.01
C THR A 210 11.61 -13.16 -18.15
N LYS A 211 10.44 -13.72 -17.83
CA LYS A 211 9.34 -13.96 -18.77
C LYS A 211 8.18 -13.00 -18.53
N GLY A 212 7.49 -12.64 -19.60
CA GLY A 212 6.33 -11.76 -19.58
C GLY A 212 6.66 -10.29 -19.32
N ARG A 213 5.65 -9.44 -19.45
CA ARG A 213 5.79 -8.00 -19.20
C ARG A 213 5.77 -7.72 -17.70
N LEU A 214 6.92 -7.37 -17.14
CA LEU A 214 7.03 -6.98 -15.74
C LEU A 214 6.67 -5.49 -15.57
N PHE A 215 5.54 -5.17 -14.96
CA PHE A 215 5.12 -3.77 -14.81
C PHE A 215 5.74 -3.07 -13.59
N HIS A 216 6.31 -3.84 -12.66
CA HIS A 216 6.98 -3.34 -11.47
C HIS A 216 8.35 -2.74 -11.79
N SER A 217 8.40 -1.42 -11.92
CA SER A 217 9.60 -0.75 -12.45
C SER A 217 10.81 -0.72 -11.50
N SER A 218 10.61 -0.97 -10.20
CA SER A 218 11.70 -1.02 -9.21
C SER A 218 12.63 -2.20 -9.45
N MET A 219 12.10 -3.30 -9.98
CA MET A 219 12.88 -4.48 -10.39
C MET A 219 13.46 -4.37 -11.81
N LYS A 220 13.12 -3.33 -12.58
CA LYS A 220 13.62 -3.06 -13.95
C LYS A 220 14.85 -2.14 -13.96
N GLY A 221 15.67 -2.24 -12.92
CA GLY A 221 16.69 -1.27 -12.52
C GLY A 221 18.06 -1.38 -13.21
N GLY A 222 18.22 -2.14 -14.30
CA GLY A 222 19.43 -2.14 -15.14
C GLY A 222 20.06 -3.53 -15.33
N ALA A 223 21.38 -3.59 -15.55
CA ALA A 223 22.12 -4.83 -15.87
C ALA A 223 21.99 -5.99 -14.85
N ASN A 224 21.34 -5.78 -13.70
CA ASN A 224 21.16 -6.74 -12.60
C ASN A 224 19.70 -7.20 -12.42
N ASP A 225 18.84 -7.02 -13.43
CA ASP A 225 17.41 -7.38 -13.37
C ASP A 225 17.22 -8.90 -13.14
N GLU A 226 18.06 -9.74 -13.77
CA GLU A 226 18.02 -11.21 -13.60
C GLU A 226 18.35 -11.65 -12.18
N ILE A 227 19.35 -10.99 -11.54
CA ILE A 227 19.73 -11.30 -10.16
C ILE A 227 18.65 -10.85 -9.18
N SER A 228 18.06 -9.67 -9.41
CA SER A 228 16.97 -9.14 -8.57
C SER A 228 15.74 -10.05 -8.63
N LEU A 229 15.35 -10.47 -9.84
CA LEU A 229 14.30 -11.45 -10.04
C LEU A 229 14.66 -12.79 -9.40
N GLY A 230 15.89 -13.27 -9.60
CA GLY A 230 16.37 -14.52 -9.03
C GLY A 230 16.32 -14.52 -7.51
N ALA A 231 16.74 -13.43 -6.86
CA ALA A 231 16.68 -13.25 -5.42
C ALA A 231 15.24 -13.26 -4.91
N TYR A 232 14.32 -12.58 -5.62
CA TYR A 232 12.90 -12.60 -5.30
C TYR A 232 12.29 -14.01 -5.41
N VAL A 233 12.53 -14.71 -6.52
CA VAL A 233 12.01 -16.07 -6.73
C VAL A 233 12.60 -17.02 -5.68
N ALA A 234 13.89 -16.91 -5.38
CA ALA A 234 14.51 -17.71 -4.32
C ALA A 234 13.89 -17.45 -2.95
N ALA A 235 13.68 -16.18 -2.57
CA ALA A 235 13.00 -15.82 -1.33
C ALA A 235 11.56 -16.37 -1.29
N ALA A 236 10.83 -16.30 -2.39
CA ALA A 236 9.47 -16.84 -2.52
C ALA A 236 9.43 -18.37 -2.33
N LEU A 237 10.38 -19.10 -2.92
CA LEU A 237 10.52 -20.55 -2.75
C LEU A 237 10.89 -20.93 -1.31
N LEU A 238 11.83 -20.20 -0.69
CA LEU A 238 12.23 -20.41 0.70
C LEU A 238 11.09 -20.12 1.68
N GLU A 239 10.30 -19.06 1.45
CA GLU A 239 9.10 -18.77 2.25
C GLU A 239 8.03 -19.88 2.14
N LEU A 240 7.96 -20.57 1.00
CA LEU A 240 7.10 -21.72 0.80
C LEU A 240 7.61 -22.99 1.53
N GLY A 241 8.83 -22.95 2.07
CA GLY A 241 9.50 -24.11 2.63
C GLY A 241 10.08 -25.06 1.58
N GLN A 242 10.19 -24.61 0.32
CA GLN A 242 10.92 -25.35 -0.69
C GLN A 242 12.41 -25.11 -0.48
N PRO A 243 13.22 -26.17 -0.31
CA PRO A 243 14.67 -25.98 -0.34
C PRO A 243 15.03 -25.43 -1.72
N LEU A 244 15.96 -24.48 -1.78
CA LEU A 244 16.65 -24.18 -3.03
C LEU A 244 17.43 -25.45 -3.36
N LYS A 245 16.84 -26.34 -4.18
CA LYS A 245 17.40 -27.66 -4.47
C LYS A 245 18.86 -27.47 -4.87
N VAL A 246 19.77 -27.91 -4.01
CA VAL A 246 21.17 -28.19 -4.36
C VAL A 246 21.14 -29.51 -5.13
N SER A 247 20.42 -29.55 -6.25
CA SER A 247 20.63 -30.63 -7.20
C SER A 247 22.07 -30.51 -7.66
N THR A 248 22.80 -31.61 -7.65
CA THR A 248 24.21 -31.79 -8.00
C THR A 248 24.57 -31.38 -9.44
N LEU A 249 23.72 -30.60 -10.11
CA LEU A 249 24.04 -29.90 -11.34
C LEU A 249 24.70 -28.54 -11.02
N PRO A 250 25.63 -28.07 -11.86
CA PRO A 250 26.29 -26.76 -11.72
C PRO A 250 25.36 -25.53 -11.82
N SER A 251 24.04 -25.71 -11.80
CA SER A 251 23.00 -24.72 -12.08
C SER A 251 21.97 -24.62 -10.93
N SER A 252 22.42 -24.36 -9.69
CA SER A 252 21.52 -24.12 -8.55
C SER A 252 21.20 -22.62 -8.38
N PRO A 253 19.99 -22.25 -7.93
CA PRO A 253 19.66 -20.85 -7.66
C PRO A 253 20.58 -20.22 -6.61
N ALA A 254 20.93 -20.98 -5.58
CA ALA A 254 21.83 -20.52 -4.53
C ALA A 254 23.21 -20.13 -5.08
N LEU A 255 23.78 -20.95 -5.98
CA LEU A 255 25.07 -20.66 -6.62
C LEU A 255 25.01 -19.37 -7.43
N CYS A 256 23.94 -19.17 -8.22
CA CYS A 256 23.78 -17.95 -9.02
C CYS A 256 23.77 -16.69 -8.15
N LEU A 257 23.01 -16.72 -7.05
CA LEU A 257 22.94 -15.60 -6.12
C LEU A 257 24.28 -15.37 -5.42
N GLN A 258 24.96 -16.44 -5.00
CA GLN A 258 26.24 -16.35 -4.28
C GLN A 258 27.35 -15.75 -5.15
N GLN A 259 27.40 -16.10 -6.44
CA GLN A 259 28.34 -15.49 -7.39
C GLN A 259 28.08 -14.00 -7.62
N ALA A 260 26.84 -13.54 -7.45
CA ALA A 260 26.47 -12.15 -7.66
C ALA A 260 26.77 -11.25 -6.46
N VAL A 261 26.83 -11.77 -5.22
CA VAL A 261 26.98 -11.00 -3.96
C VAL A 261 28.09 -9.95 -4.01
N HIS A 262 29.24 -10.28 -4.61
CA HIS A 262 30.41 -9.39 -4.62
C HIS A 262 30.41 -8.36 -5.75
N ASN A 263 29.53 -8.50 -6.76
CA ASN A 263 29.52 -7.67 -7.98
C ASN A 263 28.31 -6.74 -8.09
N ILE A 264 27.46 -6.69 -7.07
CA ILE A 264 26.24 -5.89 -7.09
C ILE A 264 26.51 -4.49 -6.55
N THR A 265 25.92 -3.51 -7.25
CA THR A 265 25.99 -2.09 -6.91
C THR A 265 24.61 -1.46 -6.70
N ASN A 266 23.55 -2.23 -6.94
CA ASN A 266 22.18 -1.78 -6.79
C ASN A 266 21.66 -2.16 -5.40
N ILE A 267 21.43 -1.15 -4.57
CA ILE A 267 20.95 -1.28 -3.19
C ILE A 267 19.64 -2.09 -3.08
N TYR A 268 18.78 -2.04 -4.09
CA TYR A 268 17.54 -2.80 -4.13
C TYR A 268 17.81 -4.31 -4.30
N THR A 269 18.75 -4.66 -5.18
CA THR A 269 19.20 -6.03 -5.34
C THR A 269 19.91 -6.53 -4.07
N GLU A 270 20.72 -5.68 -3.42
CA GLU A 270 21.38 -6.01 -2.14
C GLU A 270 20.37 -6.35 -1.04
N ALA A 271 19.29 -5.57 -0.90
CA ALA A 271 18.25 -5.83 0.09
C ALA A 271 17.49 -7.14 -0.17
N LEU A 272 17.16 -7.43 -1.42
CA LEU A 272 16.52 -8.69 -1.81
C LEU A 272 17.42 -9.90 -1.54
N LEU A 273 18.71 -9.79 -1.86
CA LEU A 273 19.68 -10.84 -1.55
C LEU A 273 19.84 -11.04 -0.05
N ALA A 274 19.98 -9.95 0.72
CA ALA A 274 20.07 -10.03 2.17
C ALA A 274 18.87 -10.77 2.75
N TYR A 275 17.67 -10.52 2.20
CA TYR A 275 16.47 -11.23 2.60
C TYR A 275 16.49 -12.72 2.21
N ALA A 276 16.86 -13.04 0.96
CA ALA A 276 16.93 -14.41 0.47
C ALA A 276 17.96 -15.25 1.25
N PHE A 277 19.15 -14.71 1.53
CA PHE A 277 20.18 -15.39 2.33
C PHE A 277 19.78 -15.50 3.80
N ALA A 278 19.09 -14.51 4.35
CA ALA A 278 18.55 -14.60 5.71
C ALA A 278 17.56 -15.76 5.83
N LEU A 279 16.70 -15.96 4.82
CA LEU A 279 15.77 -17.08 4.74
C LEU A 279 16.46 -18.44 4.53
N SER A 280 17.54 -18.49 3.74
CA SER A 280 18.30 -19.73 3.50
C SER A 280 19.11 -20.19 4.71
N GLY A 281 19.37 -19.27 5.65
CA GLY A 281 20.14 -19.51 6.86
C GLY A 281 21.65 -19.29 6.70
N ASP A 282 22.09 -18.72 5.58
CA ASP A 282 23.48 -18.30 5.37
C ASP A 282 23.79 -17.04 6.19
N TYR A 283 24.28 -17.25 7.41
CA TYR A 283 24.54 -16.16 8.36
C TYR A 283 25.64 -15.21 7.88
N GLU A 284 26.73 -15.73 7.31
CA GLU A 284 27.91 -14.94 6.92
C GLU A 284 27.55 -13.98 5.78
N THR A 285 26.96 -14.50 4.71
CA THR A 285 26.52 -13.70 3.57
C THR A 285 25.44 -12.68 3.97
N THR A 286 24.51 -13.09 4.83
CA THR A 286 23.48 -12.19 5.37
C THR A 286 24.10 -11.03 6.15
N GLN A 287 25.10 -11.29 7.00
CA GLN A 287 25.78 -10.24 7.76
C GLN A 287 26.60 -9.32 6.86
N GLU A 288 27.31 -9.85 5.86
CA GLU A 288 28.05 -9.02 4.90
C GLU A 288 27.12 -8.04 4.18
N LEU A 289 26.00 -8.52 3.66
CA LEU A 289 25.03 -7.68 2.95
C LEU A 289 24.34 -6.68 3.87
N LEU A 290 23.94 -7.08 5.08
CA LEU A 290 23.33 -6.16 6.04
C LEU A 290 24.30 -5.06 6.50
N TYR A 291 25.58 -5.37 6.64
CA TYR A 291 26.62 -4.39 6.95
C TYR A 291 26.76 -3.36 5.82
N LYS A 292 26.86 -3.81 4.56
CA LYS A 292 26.88 -2.91 3.38
C LYS A 292 25.64 -2.03 3.28
N LEU A 293 24.47 -2.60 3.56
CA LEU A 293 23.21 -1.86 3.58
C LEU A 293 23.22 -0.82 4.71
N GLU A 294 23.72 -1.16 5.90
CA GLU A 294 23.78 -0.22 7.02
C GLU A 294 24.66 1.01 6.73
N GLU A 295 25.78 0.83 6.01
CA GLU A 295 26.64 1.94 5.57
C GLU A 295 25.90 2.92 4.62
N GLN A 296 24.90 2.43 3.89
CA GLN A 296 24.08 3.21 2.96
C GLN A 296 22.78 3.73 3.60
N ALA A 297 22.56 3.48 4.90
CA ALA A 297 21.31 3.79 5.57
C ALA A 297 21.17 5.29 5.89
N ILE A 298 19.97 5.84 5.66
CA ILE A 298 19.62 7.21 6.05
C ILE A 298 19.08 7.18 7.46
N LYS A 299 19.88 7.69 8.41
CA LYS A 299 19.57 7.72 9.84
C LYS A 299 19.18 9.15 10.26
N SER A 300 17.94 9.36 10.68
CA SER A 300 17.45 10.67 11.13
C SER A 300 16.37 10.53 12.21
N GLY A 301 16.46 11.29 13.31
CA GLY A 301 15.42 11.32 14.35
C GLY A 301 15.11 9.96 14.98
N GLY A 302 16.09 9.05 15.09
CA GLY A 302 15.88 7.67 15.59
C GLY A 302 15.22 6.73 14.59
N GLN A 303 15.06 7.15 13.34
CA GLN A 303 14.50 6.38 12.24
C GLN A 303 15.58 5.97 11.25
N ILE A 304 15.38 4.84 10.59
CA ILE A 304 16.31 4.30 9.59
C ILE A 304 15.50 3.91 8.35
N HIS A 305 15.97 4.33 7.17
CA HIS A 305 15.40 3.95 5.89
C HIS A 305 16.45 4.00 4.77
N TRP A 306 16.06 3.52 3.59
CA TRP A 306 16.92 3.46 2.41
C TRP A 306 16.22 4.01 1.18
N THR A 307 17.01 4.57 0.26
CA THR A 307 16.54 5.12 -1.02
C THR A 307 17.52 4.76 -2.14
N PRO A 308 17.09 4.31 -3.32
CA PRO A 308 17.97 4.04 -4.47
C PRO A 308 18.43 5.33 -5.16
N LYS A 309 19.43 6.00 -4.54
CA LYS A 309 20.03 7.30 -4.92
C LYS A 309 19.05 8.50 -4.89
N PRO A 310 19.48 9.69 -4.42
CA PRO A 310 18.65 10.90 -4.39
C PRO A 310 18.50 11.47 -5.80
N SER A 311 17.71 10.81 -6.64
CA SER A 311 17.43 11.24 -8.01
C SER A 311 16.16 12.09 -8.03
N SER A 312 16.22 13.23 -7.33
CA SER A 312 15.45 14.49 -7.52
C SER A 312 15.57 15.33 -6.25
N PRO A 313 15.59 16.68 -6.33
CA PRO A 313 15.35 17.52 -5.15
C PRO A 313 14.01 17.11 -4.51
N ALA A 314 13.94 17.15 -3.17
CA ALA A 314 12.71 16.91 -2.44
C ALA A 314 11.56 17.68 -3.10
N SER A 315 10.45 17.01 -3.39
CA SER A 315 9.28 17.63 -3.99
C SER A 315 8.93 18.90 -3.21
N ALA A 316 8.81 20.04 -3.90
CA ALA A 316 8.31 21.28 -3.29
C ALA A 316 6.80 21.21 -2.96
N ASP A 317 6.20 20.02 -3.06
CA ASP A 317 4.82 19.75 -2.71
C ASP A 317 4.59 19.99 -1.22
N PHE A 318 3.48 20.65 -0.89
CA PHE A 318 3.07 20.91 0.49
C PHE A 318 2.90 19.62 1.31
N TRP A 319 2.63 18.50 0.65
CA TRP A 319 2.60 17.15 1.23
C TRP A 319 3.58 16.26 0.47
N PRO A 320 4.85 16.17 0.90
CA PRO A 320 5.84 15.33 0.22
C PRO A 320 5.41 13.86 0.28
N ARG A 321 5.36 13.20 -0.88
CA ARG A 321 5.15 11.75 -0.97
C ARG A 321 6.49 11.06 -1.05
N THR A 322 6.73 10.15 -0.11
CA THR A 322 7.85 9.19 -0.19
C THR A 322 7.65 8.29 -1.41
N GLN A 323 8.74 7.92 -2.08
CA GLN A 323 8.65 7.05 -3.23
C GLN A 323 8.30 5.63 -2.79
N SER A 324 7.42 4.97 -3.52
CA SER A 324 7.02 3.58 -3.25
C SER A 324 8.22 2.63 -3.14
N VAL A 325 9.27 2.91 -3.92
CA VAL A 325 10.51 2.11 -3.93
C VAL A 325 11.25 2.19 -2.61
N ASP A 326 11.24 3.34 -1.93
CA ASP A 326 11.92 3.53 -0.63
C ASP A 326 11.25 2.66 0.45
N ILE A 327 9.92 2.58 0.41
CA ILE A 327 9.11 1.76 1.33
C ILE A 327 9.41 0.29 1.12
N GLU A 328 9.37 -0.17 -0.14
CA GLU A 328 9.62 -1.56 -0.50
C GLU A 328 11.05 -2.00 -0.14
N LEU A 329 12.04 -1.20 -0.51
CA LEU A 329 13.46 -1.42 -0.19
C LEU A 329 13.66 -1.55 1.32
N THR A 330 13.16 -0.57 2.06
CA THR A 330 13.28 -0.52 3.52
C THR A 330 12.56 -1.70 4.19
N ALA A 331 11.43 -2.14 3.63
CA ALA A 331 10.70 -3.31 4.11
C ALA A 331 11.45 -4.63 3.87
N TYR A 332 12.15 -4.79 2.73
CA TYR A 332 13.02 -5.95 2.51
C TYR A 332 14.19 -6.01 3.48
N VAL A 333 14.83 -4.86 3.78
CA VAL A 333 15.89 -4.81 4.79
C VAL A 333 15.36 -5.21 6.17
N LEU A 334 14.18 -4.73 6.55
CA LEU A 334 13.52 -5.17 7.79
C LEU A 334 13.25 -6.69 7.79
N LEU A 335 12.75 -7.24 6.69
CA LEU A 335 12.54 -8.67 6.53
C LEU A 335 13.85 -9.46 6.65
N ALA A 336 14.96 -8.97 6.10
CA ALA A 336 16.28 -9.59 6.22
C ALA A 336 16.72 -9.68 7.69
N TYR A 337 16.69 -8.57 8.44
CA TYR A 337 16.98 -8.57 9.89
C TYR A 337 16.08 -9.53 10.65
N LEU A 338 14.78 -9.55 10.33
CA LEU A 338 13.82 -10.40 11.00
C LEU A 338 13.89 -11.87 10.55
N SER A 339 14.60 -12.21 9.48
CA SER A 339 14.65 -13.58 8.96
C SER A 339 15.91 -14.34 9.33
N LYS A 340 16.89 -13.65 9.93
CA LYS A 340 18.10 -14.29 10.46
C LYS A 340 17.74 -15.52 11.33
N PRO A 341 18.51 -16.63 11.23
CA PRO A 341 18.32 -17.80 12.09
C PRO A 341 18.38 -17.48 13.58
N ARG A 342 19.23 -16.51 13.95
CA ARG A 342 19.32 -15.93 15.30
C ARG A 342 19.21 -14.41 15.18
N VAL A 343 18.22 -13.85 15.89
CA VAL A 343 17.96 -12.41 15.92
C VAL A 343 18.38 -11.90 17.28
N HIS A 344 19.38 -11.02 17.28
CA HIS A 344 19.96 -10.46 18.50
C HIS A 344 19.21 -9.21 18.95
N ALA A 345 19.45 -8.76 20.19
CA ALA A 345 18.87 -7.53 20.71
C ALA A 345 19.23 -6.30 19.84
N GLY A 346 20.47 -6.25 19.33
CA GLY A 346 20.90 -5.19 18.40
C GLY A 346 20.11 -5.18 17.10
N ASP A 347 19.82 -6.35 16.53
CA ASP A 347 18.97 -6.48 15.33
C ASP A 347 17.56 -5.93 15.60
N MET A 348 17.01 -6.21 16.79
CA MET A 348 15.69 -5.70 17.18
C MET A 348 15.66 -4.18 17.39
N THR A 349 16.75 -3.58 17.87
CA THR A 349 16.87 -2.12 17.98
C THR A 349 16.88 -1.47 16.60
N ILE A 350 17.66 -2.00 15.66
CA ILE A 350 17.67 -1.52 14.26
C ILE A 350 16.28 -1.70 13.65
N ALA A 351 15.68 -2.89 13.80
CA ALA A 351 14.33 -3.18 13.31
C ALA A 351 13.28 -2.21 13.87
N ALA A 352 13.36 -1.81 15.15
CA ALA A 352 12.47 -0.83 15.74
C ALA A 352 12.57 0.54 15.06
N SER A 353 13.80 0.99 14.75
CA SER A 353 14.04 2.25 14.03
C SER A 353 13.54 2.21 12.59
N ILE A 354 13.61 1.06 11.92
CA ILE A 354 13.04 0.86 10.58
C ILE A 354 11.50 0.89 10.64
N VAL A 355 10.91 0.18 11.60
CA VAL A 355 9.46 0.15 11.81
C VAL A 355 8.92 1.54 12.14
N ALA A 356 9.65 2.33 12.95
CA ALA A 356 9.28 3.70 13.24
C ALA A 356 9.13 4.53 11.96
N TRP A 357 10.05 4.39 11.01
CA TRP A 357 9.96 5.06 9.70
C TRP A 357 8.79 4.53 8.85
N LEU A 358 8.70 3.20 8.66
CA LEU A 358 7.64 2.57 7.85
C LEU A 358 6.24 2.94 8.34
N THR A 359 6.05 3.01 9.66
CA THR A 359 4.77 3.39 10.26
C THR A 359 4.32 4.78 9.80
N GLN A 360 5.26 5.73 9.65
CA GLN A 360 4.96 7.09 9.17
C GLN A 360 4.56 7.12 7.70
N GLN A 361 4.95 6.11 6.92
CA GLN A 361 4.62 6.01 5.50
C GLN A 361 3.25 5.37 5.23
N GLN A 362 2.57 4.86 6.28
CA GLN A 362 1.24 4.27 6.12
C GLN A 362 0.20 5.31 5.71
N ASN A 363 -0.62 4.93 4.73
CA ASN A 363 -1.80 5.66 4.33
C ASN A 363 -2.91 5.57 5.40
N ALA A 364 -3.99 6.33 5.20
CA ALA A 364 -5.11 6.42 6.15
C ALA A 364 -5.91 5.11 6.36
N TYR A 365 -5.62 4.06 5.59
CA TYR A 365 -6.30 2.76 5.63
C TYR A 365 -5.34 1.63 6.08
N GLY A 366 -4.09 1.96 6.40
CA GLY A 366 -3.10 0.99 6.89
C GLY A 366 -2.28 0.30 5.79
N GLY A 367 -2.49 0.62 4.51
CA GLY A 367 -1.57 0.24 3.42
C GLY A 367 -0.59 1.35 3.08
N PHE A 368 0.03 1.29 1.90
CA PHE A 368 1.09 2.20 1.47
C PHE A 368 0.78 2.81 0.09
N ALA A 369 1.80 3.26 -0.65
CA ALA A 369 1.62 4.05 -1.86
C ALA A 369 1.30 3.21 -3.10
N SER A 370 1.76 1.95 -3.16
CA SER A 370 1.55 1.05 -4.29
C SER A 370 1.15 -0.37 -3.86
N THR A 371 1.14 -1.27 -4.84
CA THR A 371 0.84 -2.69 -4.68
C THR A 371 1.94 -3.41 -3.90
N GLN A 372 3.17 -3.37 -4.43
CA GLN A 372 4.31 -4.11 -3.89
C GLN A 372 4.78 -3.60 -2.54
N ASP A 373 4.88 -2.29 -2.39
CA ASP A 373 5.31 -1.71 -1.11
C ASP A 373 4.36 -2.10 0.03
N THR A 374 3.05 -2.13 -0.24
CA THR A 374 2.03 -2.49 0.75
C THR A 374 2.17 -3.93 1.18
N VAL A 375 2.34 -4.85 0.22
CA VAL A 375 2.47 -6.28 0.50
C VAL A 375 3.72 -6.55 1.35
N VAL A 376 4.88 -6.04 0.93
CA VAL A 376 6.16 -6.32 1.60
C VAL A 376 6.23 -5.61 2.95
N ALA A 377 5.78 -4.35 3.05
CA ALA A 377 5.77 -3.62 4.31
C ALA A 377 4.82 -4.25 5.32
N LEU A 378 3.62 -4.67 4.91
CA LEU A 378 2.71 -5.38 5.82
C LEU A 378 3.24 -6.75 6.25
N GLN A 379 3.94 -7.47 5.37
CA GLN A 379 4.65 -8.69 5.73
C GLN A 379 5.71 -8.43 6.81
N ALA A 380 6.53 -7.39 6.62
CA ALA A 380 7.60 -7.00 7.52
C ALA A 380 7.06 -6.53 8.88
N LEU A 381 6.04 -5.66 8.88
CA LEU A 381 5.36 -5.16 10.08
C LEU A 381 4.66 -6.29 10.84
N ALA A 382 3.99 -7.21 10.15
CA ALA A 382 3.37 -8.39 10.78
C ALA A 382 4.43 -9.27 11.47
N LYS A 383 5.57 -9.49 10.82
CA LYS A 383 6.68 -10.28 11.38
C LYS A 383 7.32 -9.61 12.59
N TYR A 384 7.51 -8.29 12.54
CA TYR A 384 7.99 -7.50 13.67
C TYR A 384 7.00 -7.53 14.84
N ALA A 385 5.74 -7.20 14.56
CA ALA A 385 4.66 -7.14 15.54
C ALA A 385 4.49 -8.49 16.24
N ALA A 386 4.57 -9.61 15.52
CA ALA A 386 4.50 -10.94 16.12
C ALA A 386 5.63 -11.23 17.12
N ARG A 387 6.82 -10.61 16.95
CA ARG A 387 7.97 -10.79 17.84
C ARG A 387 7.98 -9.84 19.03
N THR A 388 7.50 -8.62 18.84
CA THR A 388 7.44 -7.59 19.89
C THR A 388 6.12 -7.61 20.65
N PHE A 389 5.18 -8.47 20.25
CA PHE A 389 3.90 -8.61 20.91
C PHE A 389 4.05 -8.95 22.39
N SER A 390 3.34 -8.21 23.22
CA SER A 390 3.22 -8.45 24.65
C SER A 390 1.76 -8.34 25.09
N THR A 391 1.33 -9.30 25.90
CA THR A 391 -0.04 -9.31 26.49
C THR A 391 -0.15 -8.40 27.70
N SER A 392 0.98 -8.00 28.30
CA SER A 392 1.05 -7.05 29.38
C SER A 392 1.13 -5.63 28.84
N GLY A 393 0.34 -4.73 29.38
CA GLY A 393 0.37 -3.33 29.01
C GLY A 393 -1.01 -2.70 29.03
N GLN A 394 -1.11 -1.54 29.65
CA GLN A 394 -2.23 -0.63 29.47
C GLN A 394 -1.66 0.73 29.11
N ALA A 395 -2.39 1.48 28.31
CA ALA A 395 -2.03 2.85 28.01
C ALA A 395 -3.23 3.78 28.09
N LEU A 396 -3.00 4.97 28.65
CA LEU A 396 -3.93 6.08 28.64
C LEU A 396 -3.40 7.13 27.68
N VAL A 397 -4.16 7.41 26.62
CA VAL A 397 -3.78 8.37 25.60
C VAL A 397 -4.64 9.62 25.78
N ARG A 398 -4.00 10.78 25.94
CA ARG A 398 -4.67 12.08 26.07
C ARG A 398 -4.30 12.94 24.86
N VAL A 399 -5.31 13.42 24.15
CA VAL A 399 -5.15 14.33 23.02
C VAL A 399 -5.70 15.69 23.45
N LYS A 400 -4.85 16.72 23.45
CA LYS A 400 -5.20 18.06 23.93
C LYS A 400 -4.83 19.13 22.92
N SER A 401 -5.54 20.25 22.92
CA SER A 401 -5.13 21.49 22.24
C SER A 401 -5.01 22.64 23.24
N GLN A 402 -4.37 23.74 22.82
CA GLN A 402 -4.30 24.96 23.62
C GLN A 402 -5.65 25.69 23.74
N ARG A 403 -6.60 25.46 22.82
CA ARG A 403 -7.90 26.17 22.80
C ARG A 403 -9.05 25.40 23.46
N GLY A 404 -8.73 24.31 24.18
CA GLY A 404 -9.66 23.62 25.07
C GLY A 404 -10.12 22.25 24.59
N PHE A 405 -9.74 21.79 23.39
CA PHE A 405 -9.99 20.41 22.98
C PHE A 405 -9.28 19.42 23.92
N GLY A 406 -10.01 18.41 24.36
CA GLY A 406 -9.50 17.34 25.20
C GLY A 406 -10.26 16.03 24.98
N LYS A 407 -9.55 14.98 24.58
CA LYS A 407 -10.08 13.61 24.50
C LYS A 407 -9.11 12.63 25.12
N THR A 408 -9.67 11.58 25.75
CA THR A 408 -8.89 10.53 26.40
C THR A 408 -9.33 9.18 25.86
N PHE A 409 -8.36 8.31 25.57
CA PHE A 409 -8.56 6.96 25.08
C PHE A 409 -7.87 5.97 26.01
N GLN A 410 -8.52 4.83 26.24
CA GLN A 410 -7.98 3.76 27.07
C GLN A 410 -7.65 2.56 26.20
N ILE A 411 -6.39 2.15 26.25
CA ILE A 411 -5.88 0.97 25.57
C ILE A 411 -5.70 -0.11 26.63
N THR A 412 -6.58 -1.10 26.56
CA THR A 412 -6.52 -2.31 27.38
C THR A 412 -6.35 -3.52 26.47
N ARG A 413 -6.06 -4.68 27.05
CA ARG A 413 -5.96 -5.94 26.31
C ARG A 413 -7.19 -6.22 25.42
N GLN A 414 -8.39 -5.94 25.92
CA GLN A 414 -9.65 -6.15 25.18
C GLN A 414 -9.88 -5.11 24.08
N LYS A 415 -9.40 -3.88 24.27
CA LYS A 415 -9.59 -2.76 23.33
C LYS A 415 -8.38 -2.54 22.41
N ARG A 416 -7.40 -3.46 22.40
CA ARG A 416 -6.14 -3.30 21.68
C ARG A 416 -6.33 -3.20 20.17
N LEU A 417 -7.18 -4.05 19.61
CA LEU A 417 -7.54 -4.08 18.19
C LEU A 417 -8.69 -3.13 17.82
N LEU A 418 -9.32 -2.50 18.82
CA LEU A 418 -10.43 -1.59 18.61
C LEU A 418 -9.92 -0.23 18.18
N LEU A 419 -10.27 0.18 16.96
CA LEU A 419 -10.01 1.51 16.44
C LEU A 419 -10.85 2.55 17.21
N GLN A 420 -10.17 3.42 17.96
CA GLN A 420 -10.81 4.51 18.68
C GLN A 420 -10.55 5.83 17.95
N GLN A 421 -11.60 6.54 17.55
CA GLN A 421 -11.48 7.75 16.74
C GLN A 421 -12.15 8.96 17.40
N ALA A 422 -11.58 10.16 17.22
CA ALA A 422 -12.24 11.42 17.54
C ALA A 422 -12.02 12.47 16.47
N ALA A 423 -13.05 13.27 16.19
CA ALA A 423 -12.94 14.45 15.34
C ALA A 423 -12.15 15.54 16.06
N LEU A 424 -11.18 16.14 15.37
CA LEU A 424 -10.43 17.29 15.84
C LEU A 424 -11.16 18.55 15.32
N THR A 425 -11.78 19.30 16.23
CA THR A 425 -12.68 20.41 15.88
C THR A 425 -11.95 21.73 15.62
N GLU A 426 -10.70 21.84 16.07
CA GLU A 426 -9.92 23.08 16.05
C GLU A 426 -8.89 23.09 14.92
N VAL A 427 -9.38 23.12 13.69
CA VAL A 427 -8.56 23.07 12.47
C VAL A 427 -8.58 24.43 11.76
N PRO A 428 -7.43 25.00 11.37
CA PRO A 428 -6.05 24.54 11.62
C PRO A 428 -5.66 24.76 13.09
N GLY A 429 -4.73 23.96 13.62
CA GLY A 429 -4.38 23.98 15.04
C GLY A 429 -3.28 23.02 15.44
N ASP A 430 -2.74 23.24 16.64
CA ASP A 430 -1.71 22.42 17.26
C ASP A 430 -2.31 21.55 18.36
N PHE A 431 -2.01 20.25 18.30
CA PHE A 431 -2.47 19.22 19.23
C PHE A 431 -1.27 18.52 19.86
N LEU A 432 -1.44 18.04 21.09
CA LEU A 432 -0.45 17.22 21.78
C LEU A 432 -1.07 15.86 22.11
N VAL A 433 -0.42 14.79 21.65
CA VAL A 433 -0.77 13.41 22.00
C VAL A 433 0.17 12.95 23.11
N GLN A 434 -0.37 12.73 24.31
CA GLN A 434 0.36 12.24 25.47
C GLN A 434 -0.05 10.80 25.75
N VAL A 435 0.92 9.89 25.85
CA VAL A 435 0.70 8.49 26.20
C VAL A 435 1.30 8.23 27.57
N HIS A 436 0.53 7.59 28.45
CA HIS A 436 0.98 7.12 29.76
C HIS A 436 0.74 5.62 29.88
N GLY A 437 1.61 4.87 30.55
CA GLY A 437 1.38 3.45 30.87
C GLY A 437 2.57 2.55 30.55
N SER A 438 2.32 1.42 29.88
CA SER A 438 3.38 0.47 29.48
C SER A 438 3.16 -0.23 28.14
N SER A 439 2.09 0.16 27.42
CA SER A 439 1.81 -0.38 26.07
C SER A 439 2.31 0.56 24.99
N CYS A 440 2.70 -0.01 23.85
CA CYS A 440 2.88 0.75 22.62
C CYS A 440 1.52 1.20 22.08
N VAL A 441 1.47 2.41 21.50
CA VAL A 441 0.26 3.00 20.93
C VAL A 441 0.55 3.48 19.52
N PHE A 442 -0.29 3.07 18.57
CA PHE A 442 -0.32 3.62 17.23
C PHE A 442 -1.33 4.77 17.19
N ALA A 443 -0.88 5.96 16.78
CA ALA A 443 -1.71 7.14 16.62
C ALA A 443 -1.59 7.66 15.20
N GLN A 444 -2.71 7.79 14.49
CA GLN A 444 -2.76 8.34 13.15
C GLN A 444 -3.72 9.52 13.09
N VAL A 445 -3.26 10.64 12.57
CA VAL A 445 -4.09 11.80 12.29
C VAL A 445 -4.42 11.82 10.81
N ARG A 446 -5.71 11.79 10.50
CA ARG A 446 -6.24 11.85 9.15
C ARG A 446 -6.83 13.23 8.89
N TYR A 447 -6.38 13.85 7.81
CA TYR A 447 -6.68 15.23 7.48
C TYR A 447 -7.07 15.42 6.00
N PRO A 448 -8.32 15.12 5.62
CA PRO A 448 -8.85 15.45 4.31
C PRO A 448 -9.12 16.95 4.14
N VAL A 449 -8.68 17.50 3.01
CA VAL A 449 -9.01 18.85 2.56
C VAL A 449 -9.43 18.82 1.10
N LEU A 450 -10.36 19.70 0.73
CA LEU A 450 -10.74 19.91 -0.66
C LEU A 450 -9.88 21.04 -1.24
N ALA A 451 -9.16 20.76 -2.32
CA ALA A 451 -8.35 21.75 -3.04
C ALA A 451 -8.83 21.88 -4.49
N PRO A 452 -8.91 23.09 -5.06
CA PRO A 452 -9.22 23.28 -6.48
C PRO A 452 -8.11 22.68 -7.34
N VAL A 453 -8.51 22.07 -8.46
CA VAL A 453 -7.58 21.57 -9.48
C VAL A 453 -6.67 22.72 -9.96
N PRO A 454 -5.33 22.55 -9.97
CA PRO A 454 -4.43 23.57 -10.52
C PRO A 454 -4.84 23.97 -11.95
N ALA A 455 -4.81 25.26 -12.28
CA ALA A 455 -5.31 25.76 -13.57
C ALA A 455 -4.63 25.12 -14.80
N GLY A 456 -3.38 24.64 -14.66
CA GLY A 456 -2.67 23.89 -15.71
C GLY A 456 -3.22 22.49 -16.01
N LEU A 457 -4.20 22.01 -15.23
CA LEU A 457 -4.87 20.71 -15.38
C LEU A 457 -6.19 20.73 -16.15
N LEU A 458 -6.73 21.93 -16.42
CA LEU A 458 -8.05 22.10 -17.00
C LEU A 458 -8.01 22.67 -18.44
N GLY A 459 -6.82 22.74 -19.05
CA GLY A 459 -6.63 23.18 -20.43
C GLY A 459 -6.32 22.03 -21.40
N SER A 460 -6.64 22.21 -22.68
CA SER A 460 -6.17 21.34 -23.76
C SER A 460 -4.64 21.27 -23.72
N GLY A 461 -4.08 20.07 -23.52
CA GLY A 461 -2.63 19.89 -23.34
C GLY A 461 -2.13 20.06 -21.90
N SER A 462 -2.88 19.56 -20.92
CA SER A 462 -2.38 19.56 -19.54
C SER A 462 -1.21 18.60 -19.34
N ARG A 463 -0.10 19.09 -18.78
CA ARG A 463 0.99 18.26 -18.24
C ARG A 463 0.73 17.96 -16.76
N THR A 464 0.24 16.76 -16.46
CA THR A 464 0.46 16.10 -15.17
C THR A 464 1.86 15.49 -15.14
N GLN A 465 2.43 15.24 -13.96
CA GLN A 465 3.68 14.48 -13.74
C GLN A 465 3.89 13.37 -14.82
N GLY A 466 4.66 13.68 -15.86
CA GLY A 466 5.00 12.73 -16.92
C GLY A 466 3.86 12.29 -17.86
N MET A 467 2.66 12.87 -17.84
CA MET A 467 1.58 12.54 -18.80
C MET A 467 0.84 13.77 -19.32
N VAL A 468 0.52 13.74 -20.61
CA VAL A 468 -0.36 14.69 -21.29
C VAL A 468 -1.69 14.03 -21.59
N VAL A 469 -2.79 14.69 -21.22
CA VAL A 469 -4.16 14.25 -21.51
C VAL A 469 -4.87 15.28 -22.39
N GLU A 470 -5.43 14.84 -23.51
CA GLU A 470 -6.27 15.66 -24.39
C GLU A 470 -7.66 15.02 -24.52
N GLY A 471 -8.69 15.73 -24.09
CA GLY A 471 -10.08 15.30 -24.23
C GLY A 471 -10.76 15.97 -25.42
N ARG A 472 -11.33 15.20 -26.34
CA ARG A 472 -12.18 15.68 -27.44
C ARG A 472 -13.61 15.20 -27.24
N ARG A 473 -14.54 16.13 -27.39
CA ARG A 473 -15.98 15.83 -27.44
C ARG A 473 -16.41 15.78 -28.89
N ASN A 474 -16.94 14.63 -29.30
CA ASN A 474 -17.64 14.50 -30.57
C ASN A 474 -19.14 14.45 -30.28
N GLN A 475 -19.87 15.40 -30.86
CA GLN A 475 -21.32 15.40 -30.82
C GLN A 475 -21.84 14.69 -32.08
N GLU A 476 -22.32 13.46 -31.93
CA GLU A 476 -23.03 12.74 -32.98
C GLU A 476 -24.44 12.41 -32.47
N GLY A 477 -25.42 13.25 -32.84
CA GLY A 477 -26.82 13.06 -32.47
C GLY A 477 -27.09 13.23 -30.96
N PRO A 478 -28.02 12.46 -30.34
CA PRO A 478 -28.38 12.57 -28.93
C PRO A 478 -27.33 11.98 -27.97
N SER A 479 -26.20 11.48 -28.50
CA SER A 479 -25.14 10.82 -27.73
C SER A 479 -23.87 11.65 -27.77
N ASP A 480 -23.34 12.00 -26.60
CA ASP A 480 -22.03 12.64 -26.49
C ASP A 480 -20.92 11.58 -26.44
N SER A 481 -20.00 11.62 -27.39
CA SER A 481 -18.79 10.78 -27.36
C SER A 481 -17.62 11.56 -26.78
N LEU A 482 -16.96 11.00 -25.76
CA LEU A 482 -15.74 11.54 -25.17
C LEU A 482 -14.54 10.68 -25.57
N ILE A 483 -13.56 11.31 -26.20
CA ILE A 483 -12.31 10.67 -26.63
C ILE A 483 -11.17 11.27 -25.83
N PHE A 484 -10.35 10.43 -25.19
CA PHE A 484 -9.18 10.86 -24.44
C PHE A 484 -7.91 10.36 -25.14
N PHE A 485 -6.99 11.27 -25.45
CA PHE A 485 -5.65 10.97 -25.92
C PHE A 485 -4.67 11.12 -24.75
N LEU A 486 -3.79 10.14 -24.59
CA LEU A 486 -2.85 10.05 -23.49
C LEU A 486 -1.45 9.86 -24.05
N SER A 487 -0.50 10.70 -23.63
CA SER A 487 0.90 10.60 -24.03
C SER A 487 1.82 10.70 -22.83
N TYR A 488 2.82 9.81 -22.74
CA TYR A 488 3.83 9.84 -21.70
C TYR A 488 4.95 10.81 -22.07
N VAL A 489 5.26 11.73 -21.16
CA VAL A 489 6.30 12.77 -21.29
C VAL A 489 7.29 12.73 -20.12
N GLY A 490 7.39 11.59 -19.44
CA GLY A 490 8.34 11.41 -18.34
C GLY A 490 9.77 11.18 -18.81
N SER A 491 10.69 11.00 -17.87
CA SER A 491 12.13 10.83 -18.14
C SER A 491 12.51 9.46 -18.72
N ARG A 492 11.59 8.50 -18.72
CA ARG A 492 11.81 7.16 -19.30
C ARG A 492 11.43 7.14 -20.77
N VAL A 493 11.89 6.12 -21.50
CA VAL A 493 11.54 5.93 -22.92
C VAL A 493 10.06 5.61 -23.09
N THR A 494 9.48 4.84 -22.16
CA THR A 494 8.05 4.44 -22.17
C THR A 494 7.49 4.42 -20.75
N SER A 495 6.17 4.61 -20.63
CA SER A 495 5.42 4.34 -19.41
C SER A 495 5.26 2.83 -19.19
N ASN A 496 5.12 2.42 -17.94
CA ASN A 496 4.77 1.05 -17.57
C ASN A 496 3.24 0.84 -17.58
N MET A 497 2.62 0.60 -16.42
CA MET A 497 1.17 0.47 -16.29
C MET A 497 0.57 1.85 -15.99
N VAL A 498 -0.45 2.24 -16.75
CA VAL A 498 -1.19 3.47 -16.55
C VAL A 498 -2.65 3.12 -16.25
N ILE A 499 -3.21 3.74 -15.22
CA ILE A 499 -4.63 3.65 -14.88
C ILE A 499 -5.28 4.97 -15.26
N VAL A 500 -6.40 4.88 -15.99
CA VAL A 500 -7.19 6.03 -16.40
C VAL A 500 -8.53 5.98 -15.70
N GLU A 501 -8.73 6.90 -14.77
CA GLU A 501 -9.99 7.06 -14.04
C GLU A 501 -10.77 8.25 -14.62
N VAL A 502 -11.97 7.99 -15.12
CA VAL A 502 -12.85 9.02 -15.68
C VAL A 502 -14.08 9.16 -14.80
N SER A 503 -14.14 10.25 -14.04
CA SER A 503 -15.34 10.62 -13.28
C SER A 503 -16.32 11.35 -14.20
N LEU A 504 -17.55 10.85 -14.31
CA LEU A 504 -18.61 11.48 -15.09
C LEU A 504 -19.21 12.68 -14.36
N LEU A 505 -19.71 13.64 -15.14
CA LEU A 505 -20.49 14.74 -14.60
C LEU A 505 -21.83 14.24 -14.06
N SER A 506 -22.33 14.90 -13.01
CA SER A 506 -23.64 14.58 -12.43
C SER A 506 -24.74 14.61 -13.50
N GLY A 507 -25.52 13.53 -13.57
CA GLY A 507 -26.60 13.36 -14.55
C GLY A 507 -26.20 12.68 -15.86
N PHE A 508 -24.91 12.37 -16.06
CA PHE A 508 -24.43 11.60 -17.21
C PHE A 508 -24.17 10.14 -16.81
N ILE A 509 -24.52 9.21 -17.69
CA ILE A 509 -24.26 7.77 -17.57
C ILE A 509 -23.61 7.26 -18.85
N LEU A 510 -22.82 6.18 -18.75
CA LEU A 510 -22.29 5.51 -19.94
C LEU A 510 -23.44 4.83 -20.69
N ALA A 511 -23.46 5.00 -22.02
CA ALA A 511 -24.44 4.34 -22.87
C ALA A 511 -24.29 2.81 -22.77
N PRO A 512 -25.39 2.03 -22.70
CA PRO A 512 -25.32 0.57 -22.70
C PRO A 512 -24.53 0.04 -23.91
N GLY A 513 -23.53 -0.80 -23.68
CA GLY A 513 -22.67 -1.36 -24.75
C GLY A 513 -21.52 -0.45 -25.19
N SER A 514 -21.34 0.74 -24.60
CA SER A 514 -20.14 1.53 -24.80
C SER A 514 -18.91 0.75 -24.32
N ARG A 515 -18.05 0.34 -25.26
CA ARG A 515 -16.74 -0.25 -24.97
C ARG A 515 -15.73 0.88 -24.91
N MET A 516 -14.92 0.97 -23.84
CA MET A 516 -13.68 1.75 -23.89
C MET A 516 -12.77 1.10 -24.94
N LEU A 517 -12.81 1.62 -26.16
CA LEU A 517 -11.90 1.22 -27.23
C LEU A 517 -10.57 1.92 -27.01
N VAL A 518 -9.61 1.21 -26.41
CA VAL A 518 -8.23 1.66 -26.34
C VAL A 518 -7.57 1.35 -27.68
N ARG A 519 -7.17 2.39 -28.42
CA ARG A 519 -6.36 2.26 -29.65
C ARG A 519 -4.96 2.78 -29.38
N SER A 520 -3.94 1.95 -29.54
CA SER A 520 -2.55 2.39 -29.54
C SER A 520 -2.23 3.03 -30.89
N LEU A 521 -1.85 4.31 -30.89
CA LEU A 521 -1.22 4.96 -32.03
C LEU A 521 0.29 4.83 -31.81
N GLU A 522 0.91 3.77 -32.33
CA GLU A 522 2.37 3.73 -32.42
C GLU A 522 2.79 4.73 -33.50
N SER A 523 3.58 5.73 -33.14
CA SER A 523 4.19 6.62 -34.13
C SER A 523 5.18 5.80 -34.94
N GLU A 524 4.83 5.47 -36.19
CA GLU A 524 5.82 5.17 -37.21
C GLU A 524 6.79 6.34 -37.24
N LYS A 525 8.02 6.12 -36.75
CA LYS A 525 9.13 7.01 -37.06
C LYS A 525 9.42 6.80 -38.54
N GLU A 526 8.84 7.64 -39.39
CA GLU A 526 9.39 7.86 -40.72
C GLU A 526 10.81 8.39 -40.53
N GLU A 527 11.79 7.59 -40.93
CA GLU A 527 13.17 8.01 -41.15
C GLU A 527 13.20 9.10 -42.22
N LEU A 528 13.81 10.24 -41.88
CA LEU A 528 14.27 11.25 -42.81
C LEU A 528 15.71 11.62 -42.45
#